data_AF-A0A4R2PI61-F1
#
_entry.id   AF-A0A4R2PI61-F1
#
_cell.length_a   1.000
_cell.length_b   1.000
_cell.length_c   1.000
_cell.angle_alpha   90.00
_cell.angle_beta   90.00
_cell.angle_gamma   90.00
#
_symmetry.space_group_name_H-M   'P 1'
#
loop_
_entity.id
_entity.type
_entity.pdbx_description
1 polymer ?
#
loop_
_entity_poly.entity_id
_entity_poly.type
_entity_poly.pdbx_seq_one_letter_code
_entity_poly.pdbx_strand_id
1 'polypeptide(L)'
;MAAALTLPAPVVLRAVRCWRRARDHRAPVQQRLHALLAPLGYDMLAPVIDSVMTLGEAWAGRALCRGCPFGPDADEALLCALIADPARLATFPCCRARRARRDLFAGALASATVMAAMARARPAGR
;
A
#
# COMPACT_ATOMS: atom_id res chain seq x y z
N MET A 1 3.36 -7.43 18.27
CA MET A 1 2.67 -8.07 17.11
C MET A 1 2.03 -6.96 16.30
N ALA A 2 2.61 -6.58 15.15
CA ALA A 2 1.99 -5.59 14.27
C ALA A 2 0.72 -6.20 13.69
N ALA A 3 -0.43 -5.55 13.87
CA ALA A 3 -1.67 -6.04 13.30
C ALA A 3 -1.54 -6.09 11.77
N ALA A 4 -1.93 -7.19 11.15
CA ALA A 4 -1.98 -7.26 9.69
C ALA A 4 -2.97 -6.20 9.17
N LEU A 5 -2.63 -5.48 8.09
CA LEU A 5 -3.67 -4.79 7.31
C LEU A 5 -4.62 -5.86 6.82
N THR A 6 -5.77 -6.01 7.48
CA THR A 6 -6.75 -7.06 7.18
C THR A 6 -7.63 -6.62 6.00
N LEU A 7 -7.04 -5.95 5.01
CA LEU A 7 -7.72 -5.65 3.76
C LEU A 7 -7.76 -6.94 2.91
N PRO A 8 -8.90 -7.26 2.29
CA PRO A 8 -8.93 -8.35 1.32
C PRO A 8 -7.90 -8.09 0.22
N ALA A 9 -7.08 -9.08 -0.11
CA ALA A 9 -6.07 -8.96 -1.16
C ALA A 9 -6.62 -8.38 -2.48
N PRO A 10 -7.86 -8.72 -2.95
CA PRO A 10 -8.45 -8.08 -4.13
C PRO A 10 -8.64 -6.56 -4.00
N VAL A 11 -8.94 -6.06 -2.80
CA VAL A 11 -9.08 -4.61 -2.54
C VAL A 11 -7.73 -3.93 -2.62
N VAL A 12 -6.70 -4.54 -2.02
CA VAL A 12 -5.32 -4.05 -2.09
C VAL A 12 -4.84 -3.98 -3.53
N LEU A 13 -5.02 -5.05 -4.31
CA LEU A 13 -4.63 -5.10 -5.72
C LEU A 13 -5.34 -4.03 -6.55
N ARG A 14 -6.67 -3.87 -6.37
CA ARG A 14 -7.42 -2.82 -7.06
C ARG A 14 -6.92 -1.42 -6.70
N ALA A 15 -6.60 -1.17 -5.43
CA ALA A 15 -6.07 0.11 -4.97
C ALA A 15 -4.67 0.40 -5.54
N VAL A 16 -3.77 -0.58 -5.49
CA VAL A 16 -2.41 -0.50 -6.08
C VAL A 16 -2.48 -0.21 -7.58
N ARG A 17 -3.32 -0.92 -8.33
CA ARG A 17 -3.52 -0.69 -9.77
C ARG A 17 -4.12 0.68 -10.06
N CYS A 18 -5.10 1.11 -9.26
CA CYS A 18 -5.71 2.43 -9.38
C CYS A 18 -4.68 3.55 -9.14
N TRP A 19 -3.85 3.38 -8.10
CA TRP A 19 -2.75 4.29 -7.79
C TRP A 19 -1.74 4.37 -8.95
N ARG A 20 -1.30 3.22 -9.48
CA ARG A 20 -0.35 3.16 -10.61
C ARG A 20 -0.92 3.87 -11.84
N ARG A 21 -2.15 3.53 -12.23
CA ARG A 21 -2.84 4.17 -13.36
C ARG A 21 -2.98 5.68 -13.15
N ALA A 22 -3.35 6.13 -11.95
CA ALA A 22 -3.46 7.55 -11.64
C ALA A 22 -2.11 8.27 -11.77
N ARG A 23 -1.04 7.67 -11.24
CA ARG A 23 0.32 8.23 -11.28
C ARG A 23 0.87 8.30 -12.70
N ASP A 24 0.70 7.25 -13.49
CA ASP A 24 1.18 7.21 -14.88
C ASP A 24 0.44 8.23 -15.78
N HIS A 25 -0.85 8.50 -15.51
CA HIS A 25 -1.62 9.54 -16.21
C HIS A 25 -1.52 10.93 -15.57
N ARG A 26 -0.69 11.12 -14.53
CA ARG A 26 -0.60 12.39 -13.76
C ARG A 26 -1.96 12.90 -13.24
N ALA A 27 -2.88 11.99 -12.96
CA ALA A 27 -4.20 12.28 -12.42
C ALA A 27 -4.15 12.42 -10.88
N PRO A 28 -5.17 13.05 -10.25
CA PRO A 28 -5.24 13.17 -8.80
C PRO A 28 -5.40 11.81 -8.12
N VAL A 29 -4.28 11.26 -7.62
CA VAL A 29 -4.17 9.92 -7.03
C VAL A 29 -5.12 9.73 -5.85
N GLN A 30 -5.11 10.66 -4.90
CA GLN A 30 -5.94 10.57 -3.70
C GLN A 30 -7.44 10.56 -4.02
N GLN A 31 -7.89 11.39 -4.97
CA GLN A 31 -9.29 11.43 -5.39
C GLN A 31 -9.71 10.09 -6.04
N ARG A 32 -8.84 9.51 -6.86
CA ARG A 32 -9.09 8.20 -7.50
C ARG A 32 -9.12 7.05 -6.49
N LEU A 33 -8.20 7.06 -5.52
CA LEU A 33 -8.20 6.09 -4.44
C LEU A 33 -9.44 6.23 -3.55
N HIS A 34 -9.81 7.46 -3.19
CA HIS A 34 -11.01 7.73 -2.41
C HIS A 34 -12.27 7.24 -3.13
N ALA A 35 -12.43 7.56 -4.42
CA ALA A 35 -13.57 7.09 -5.22
C ALA A 35 -13.64 5.55 -5.33
N LEU A 36 -12.49 4.86 -5.33
CA LEU A 36 -12.44 3.40 -5.33
C LEU A 36 -12.79 2.79 -3.97
N LEU A 37 -12.31 3.40 -2.89
CA LEU A 37 -12.36 2.83 -1.54
C LEU A 37 -13.60 3.26 -0.74
N ALA A 38 -14.19 4.41 -1.03
CA ALA A 38 -15.37 4.93 -0.33
C ALA A 38 -16.58 4.00 -0.42
N PRO A 39 -16.93 3.40 -1.58
CA PRO A 39 -18.03 2.42 -1.67
C PRO A 39 -17.78 1.15 -0.84
N LEU A 40 -16.53 0.90 -0.43
CA LEU A 40 -16.12 -0.27 0.35
C LEU A 40 -15.94 0.07 1.85
N GLY A 41 -16.17 1.32 2.26
CA GLY A 41 -15.96 1.78 3.64
C GLY A 41 -14.48 1.95 4.04
N TYR A 42 -13.58 2.06 3.06
CA TYR A 42 -12.13 2.18 3.26
C TYR A 42 -11.57 3.54 2.78
N ASP A 43 -12.41 4.55 2.64
CA ASP A 43 -12.05 5.91 2.19
C ASP A 43 -10.86 6.50 2.96
N MET A 44 -10.83 6.30 4.28
CA MET A 44 -9.74 6.76 5.15
C MET A 44 -8.38 6.12 4.84
N LEU A 45 -8.34 5.04 4.07
CA LEU A 45 -7.11 4.37 3.65
C LEU A 45 -6.54 4.92 2.33
N ALA A 46 -7.24 5.82 1.63
CA ALA A 46 -6.71 6.47 0.44
C ALA A 46 -5.33 7.14 0.66
N PRO A 47 -5.13 8.03 1.66
CA PRO A 47 -3.82 8.64 1.92
C PRO A 47 -2.78 7.61 2.41
N VAL A 48 -3.23 6.53 3.04
CA VAL A 48 -2.39 5.44 3.53
C VAL A 48 -1.77 4.66 2.37
N ILE A 49 -2.61 4.22 1.43
CA ILE A 49 -2.17 3.51 0.23
C ILE A 49 -1.23 4.39 -0.60
N ASP A 50 -1.54 5.69 -0.74
CA ASP A 50 -0.67 6.62 -1.46
C ASP A 50 0.73 6.74 -0.83
N SER A 51 0.80 6.81 0.50
CA SER A 51 2.07 6.86 1.24
C SER A 51 2.86 5.55 1.14
N VAL A 52 2.19 4.40 1.31
CA VAL A 52 2.79 3.06 1.18
C VAL A 52 3.39 2.87 -0.21
N MET A 53 2.66 3.26 -1.26
CA MET A 53 3.14 3.12 -2.63
C MET A 53 4.32 4.04 -2.93
N THR A 54 4.25 5.31 -2.50
CA THR A 54 5.33 6.29 -2.72
C THR A 54 6.62 5.89 -2.00
N LEU A 55 6.51 5.47 -0.74
CA LEU A 55 7.67 5.03 0.05
C LEU A 55 8.17 3.65 -0.40
N GLY A 56 7.28 2.79 -0.89
CA GLY A 56 7.62 1.52 -1.52
C GLY A 56 8.48 1.71 -2.78
N GLU A 57 8.11 2.63 -3.67
CA GLU A 57 8.95 3.01 -4.82
C GLU A 57 10.32 3.55 -4.38
N ALA A 58 10.35 4.41 -3.36
CA ALA A 58 11.59 4.99 -2.84
C ALA A 58 12.52 3.93 -2.23
N TRP A 59 11.96 2.95 -1.52
CA TRP A 59 12.70 1.81 -0.97
C TRP A 59 13.21 0.88 -2.07
N ALA A 60 12.35 0.52 -3.03
CA ALA A 60 12.72 -0.32 -4.17
C ALA A 60 13.75 0.35 -5.09
N GLY A 61 13.75 1.69 -5.15
CA GLY A 61 14.57 2.48 -6.06
C GLY A 61 14.09 2.39 -7.51
N ARG A 62 12.86 1.94 -7.75
CA ARG A 62 12.23 1.82 -9.06
C ARG A 62 10.72 1.98 -8.93
N ALA A 63 10.06 2.28 -10.05
CA ALA A 63 8.61 2.23 -10.12
C ALA A 63 8.11 0.79 -9.92
N LEU A 64 7.17 0.59 -9.00
CA LEU A 64 6.52 -0.70 -8.73
C LEU A 64 5.37 -0.95 -9.71
N CYS A 65 5.02 -2.19 -10.05
CA CYS A 65 3.85 -2.46 -10.90
C CYS A 65 3.93 -1.79 -12.30
N ARG A 66 5.13 -1.64 -12.86
CA ARG A 66 5.38 -1.14 -14.23
C ARG A 66 5.68 -2.27 -15.24
N GLY A 67 5.50 -3.53 -14.84
CA GLY A 67 5.86 -4.74 -15.58
C GLY A 67 4.69 -5.62 -16.02
N CYS A 68 4.58 -5.79 -17.34
CA CYS A 68 3.80 -6.78 -18.10
C CYS A 68 2.25 -6.76 -18.06
N PRO A 69 1.58 -6.58 -19.21
CA PRO A 69 0.11 -6.66 -19.33
C PRO A 69 -0.49 -8.08 -19.19
N PHE A 70 0.32 -9.12 -18.93
CA PHE A 70 -0.11 -10.53 -18.94
C PHE A 70 0.15 -11.32 -17.64
N GLY A 71 0.53 -10.70 -16.52
CA GLY A 71 0.67 -11.44 -15.27
C GLY A 71 0.68 -10.55 -14.03
N PRO A 72 0.34 -11.10 -12.83
CA PRO A 72 0.54 -10.40 -11.58
C PRO A 72 2.04 -10.17 -11.39
N ASP A 73 2.45 -8.91 -11.63
CA ASP A 73 3.78 -8.35 -11.43
C ASP A 73 4.28 -8.76 -10.04
N ALA A 74 5.51 -9.25 -9.91
CA ALA A 74 6.07 -9.68 -8.60
C ALA A 74 5.93 -8.61 -7.50
N ASP A 75 5.81 -7.35 -7.90
CA ASP A 75 5.52 -6.20 -7.05
C ASP A 75 4.12 -6.22 -6.43
N GLU A 76 3.08 -6.64 -7.15
CA GLU A 76 1.72 -6.72 -6.62
C GLU A 76 1.65 -7.77 -5.50
N ALA A 77 2.24 -8.95 -5.73
CA ALA A 77 2.34 -10.01 -4.74
C ALA A 77 3.18 -9.59 -3.54
N LEU A 78 4.31 -8.92 -3.79
CA LEU A 78 5.17 -8.35 -2.75
C LEU A 78 4.43 -7.30 -1.91
N LEU A 79 3.73 -6.36 -2.54
CA LEU A 79 2.96 -5.32 -1.88
C LEU A 79 1.82 -5.92 -1.06
N CYS A 80 1.07 -6.87 -1.61
CA CYS A 80 0.06 -7.61 -0.85
C CYS A 80 0.65 -8.32 0.36
N ALA A 81 1.81 -8.97 0.19
CA ALA A 81 2.52 -9.64 1.27
C ALA A 81 2.99 -8.69 2.38
N LEU A 82 3.54 -7.52 2.01
CA LEU A 82 4.04 -6.52 2.96
C LEU A 82 2.92 -5.75 3.66
N ILE A 83 1.80 -5.53 2.96
CA ILE A 83 0.60 -4.94 3.54
C ILE A 83 -0.01 -5.92 4.54
N ALA A 84 -0.18 -7.19 4.14
CA ALA A 84 -0.68 -8.24 5.02
C ALA A 84 0.24 -8.49 6.23
N ASP A 85 1.56 -8.47 6.02
CA ASP A 85 2.54 -8.65 7.08
C ASP A 85 3.72 -7.69 6.94
N PRO A 86 3.64 -6.51 7.61
CA PRO A 86 4.72 -5.53 7.62
C PRO A 86 6.05 -6.07 8.16
N ALA A 87 6.03 -7.10 9.01
CA ALA A 87 7.25 -7.67 9.59
C ALA A 87 8.11 -8.35 8.51
N ARG A 88 7.52 -8.77 7.38
CA ARG A 88 8.26 -9.32 6.24
C ARG A 88 9.25 -8.32 5.66
N LEU A 89 9.07 -7.02 5.85
CA LEU A 89 10.05 -6.04 5.38
C LEU A 89 11.44 -6.25 6.02
N ALA A 90 11.51 -6.79 7.24
CA ALA A 90 12.75 -7.06 7.94
C ALA A 90 13.57 -8.20 7.31
N THR A 91 12.94 -9.10 6.57
CA THR A 91 13.62 -10.25 5.93
C THR A 91 14.33 -9.86 4.63
N PHE A 92 14.02 -8.68 4.07
CA PHE A 92 14.68 -8.19 2.87
C PHE A 92 16.09 -7.67 3.20
N PRO A 93 17.14 -8.17 2.53
CA PRO A 93 18.47 -7.64 2.70
C PRO A 93 18.50 -6.17 2.28
N CYS A 94 19.10 -5.32 3.10
CA CYS A 94 19.22 -3.90 2.80
C CYS A 94 20.68 -3.46 3.00
N CYS A 95 21.24 -2.82 1.98
CA CYS A 95 22.51 -2.13 2.14
C CYS A 95 22.34 -0.89 3.03
N ARG A 96 23.40 -0.47 3.71
CA ARG A 96 23.36 0.68 4.65
C ARG A 96 22.80 1.95 3.98
N ALA A 97 23.07 2.16 2.69
CA ALA A 97 22.55 3.28 1.90
C ALA A 97 21.02 3.30 1.73
N ARG A 98 20.33 2.16 1.87
CA ARG A 98 18.87 2.04 1.75
C ARG A 98 18.16 1.90 3.09
N ARG A 99 18.90 1.84 4.20
CA ARG A 99 18.34 1.62 5.55
C ARG A 99 17.32 2.68 5.93
N ALA A 100 17.64 3.96 5.77
CA ALA A 100 16.72 5.05 6.08
C ALA A 100 15.40 4.96 5.29
N ARG A 101 15.46 4.60 4.00
CA ARG A 101 14.25 4.44 3.16
C ARG A 101 13.43 3.22 3.58
N ARG A 102 14.10 2.13 3.97
CA ARG A 102 13.43 0.95 4.53
C ARG A 102 12.72 1.29 5.84
N ASP A 103 13.35 2.04 6.72
CA ASP A 103 12.77 2.40 8.02
C ASP A 103 11.57 3.35 7.86
N LEU A 104 11.62 4.29 6.91
CA LEU A 104 10.47 5.11 6.53
C LEU A 104 9.32 4.26 5.97
N PHE A 105 9.62 3.31 5.10
CA PHE A 105 8.61 2.41 4.54
C PHE A 105 8.01 1.49 5.62
N ALA A 106 8.83 0.99 6.55
CA ALA A 106 8.36 0.23 7.72
C ALA A 106 7.42 1.07 8.59
N GLY A 107 7.75 2.34 8.83
CA GLY A 107 6.90 3.29 9.54
C GLY A 107 5.55 3.47 8.85
N ALA A 108 5.53 3.63 7.52
CA ALA A 108 4.30 3.77 6.75
C ALA A 108 3.42 2.51 6.80
N LEU A 109 4.01 1.32 6.73
CA LEU A 109 3.27 0.06 6.89
C LEU A 109 2.70 -0.08 8.31
N ALA A 110 3.46 0.30 9.34
CA ALA A 110 3.00 0.28 10.72
C ALA A 110 1.84 1.27 10.95
N SER A 111 1.93 2.49 10.43
CA SER A 111 0.83 3.46 10.50
C SER A 111 -0.39 2.98 9.71
N ALA A 112 -0.17 2.36 8.55
CA ALA A 112 -1.23 1.81 7.72
C ALA A 112 -2.04 0.76 8.47
N THR A 113 -1.35 -0.17 9.13
CA THR A 113 -1.93 -1.17 10.04
C THR A 113 -2.85 -0.54 11.08
N VAL A 114 -2.38 0.51 11.77
CA VAL A 114 -3.17 1.20 12.81
C VAL A 114 -4.41 1.85 12.18
N MET A 115 -4.26 2.52 11.04
CA MET A 115 -5.38 3.18 10.36
C MET A 115 -6.41 2.17 9.83
N ALA A 116 -6.01 0.99 9.34
CA ALA A 116 -6.98 -0.04 8.96
C ALA A 116 -7.67 -0.68 10.16
N ALA A 117 -6.97 -0.86 11.28
CA ALA A 117 -7.62 -1.29 12.52
C ALA A 117 -8.69 -0.28 12.96
N MET A 118 -8.40 1.02 12.88
CA MET A 118 -9.38 2.07 13.15
C MET A 118 -10.55 2.08 12.15
N ALA A 119 -10.28 1.87 10.85
CA ALA A 119 -11.31 1.79 9.81
C ALA A 119 -12.31 0.65 10.09
N ARG A 120 -11.82 -0.48 10.61
CA ARG A 120 -12.67 -1.62 11.00
C ARG A 120 -13.43 -1.38 12.29
N ALA A 121 -12.86 -0.61 13.22
CA ALA A 121 -13.48 -0.27 14.49
C ALA A 121 -14.53 0.84 14.37
N ARG A 122 -14.59 1.54 13.23
CA ARG A 122 -15.70 2.47 12.97
C ARG A 122 -17.00 1.66 12.95
N PRO A 123 -17.96 1.95 13.84
CA PRO A 123 -19.29 1.37 13.69
C PRO A 123 -19.78 1.74 12.30
N ALA A 124 -20.34 0.75 11.58
CA ALA A 124 -21.05 1.00 10.34
C ALA A 124 -22.08 2.11 10.63
N GLY A 125 -21.78 3.31 10.15
CA GLY A 125 -22.63 4.47 10.34
C GLY A 125 -23.94 4.20 9.60
N ARG A 126 -24.94 3.85 10.41
CA ARG A 126 -26.39 3.98 10.26
C ARG A 126 -26.89 4.66 8.99
#